data_AF-L0TBY6-F1
#
_entry.id   AF-L0TBY6-F1
#
_cell.length_a   1.000
_cell.length_b   1.000
_cell.length_c   1.000
_cell.angle_alpha   90.00
_cell.angle_beta   90.00
_cell.angle_gamma   90.00
#
_symmetry.space_group_name_H-M   'P 1'
#
loop_
_entity.id
_entity.type
_entity.pdbx_description
1 polymer ?
#
loop_
_entity_poly.entity_id
_entity_poly.type
_entity_poly.pdbx_seq_one_letter_code
_entity_poly.pdbx_strand_id
1 'polypeptide(L)'
;MTHREELLPPMKWDAWGDPAAAKPLSDGVRSLLKQVVGLADSEQPELDPAQVQLRPSALSGADHDALARIVGTEYFRTADRDRLLHAGGKSTPDLLRRKDTGVQDAPDAVLLPGGPNGGGRRRRHLALLLRPRHCRGPVWWRHQRRWWA
;
A
#
# COMPACT_ATOMS: atom_id res chain seq x y z
N MET A 1 -11.11 -2.38 -8.24
CA MET A 1 -10.56 -3.58 -8.91
C MET A 1 -9.11 -3.72 -8.52
N THR A 2 -8.69 -4.96 -8.28
CA THR A 2 -7.36 -5.59 -8.30
C THR A 2 -7.64 -6.90 -9.05
N HIS A 3 -6.90 -7.47 -10.00
CA HIS A 3 -5.50 -7.51 -10.41
C HIS A 3 -5.01 -6.37 -11.34
N ARG A 4 -3.70 -6.08 -11.30
CA ARG A 4 -2.78 -6.53 -12.37
C ARG A 4 -1.51 -7.06 -11.71
N GLU A 5 -1.22 -8.32 -11.98
CA GLU A 5 -1.39 -9.42 -11.01
C GLU A 5 -1.04 -9.07 -9.55
N GLU A 6 -2.09 -8.59 -8.87
CA GLU A 6 -2.15 -8.09 -7.49
C GLU A 6 -0.99 -7.18 -7.03
N LEU A 7 -0.56 -6.35 -7.99
CA LEU A 7 0.39 -5.23 -7.90
C LEU A 7 1.86 -5.59 -7.73
N LEU A 8 2.24 -6.79 -8.21
CA LEU A 8 3.59 -7.32 -8.44
C LEU A 8 4.78 -6.51 -7.86
N PRO A 9 5.39 -6.97 -6.76
CA PRO A 9 5.08 -8.23 -6.06
C PRO A 9 3.77 -8.16 -5.25
N PRO A 10 3.00 -9.27 -5.17
CA PRO A 10 1.79 -9.33 -4.35
C PRO A 10 2.14 -9.12 -2.88
N MET A 11 1.32 -8.34 -2.17
CA MET A 11 1.57 -8.07 -0.77
C MET A 11 0.29 -7.87 0.03
N LYS A 12 0.24 -8.45 1.23
CA LYS A 12 -0.85 -8.21 2.19
C LYS A 12 -0.90 -6.70 2.49
N TRP A 13 -2.12 -6.19 2.65
CA TRP A 13 -2.30 -4.75 2.84
C TRP A 13 -1.75 -4.34 4.22
N ASP A 14 -2.03 -5.09 5.28
CA ASP A 14 -1.65 -4.82 6.67
C ASP A 14 -0.50 -5.68 7.22
N ALA A 15 0.28 -6.31 6.35
CA ALA A 15 1.48 -7.05 6.73
C ALA A 15 2.52 -7.07 5.61
N TRP A 16 3.71 -7.57 5.89
CA TRP A 16 4.68 -7.89 4.85
C TRP A 16 4.37 -9.23 4.18
N GLY A 17 4.75 -9.34 2.91
CA GLY A 17 4.75 -10.59 2.18
C GLY A 17 3.44 -10.92 1.47
N ASP A 18 3.51 -11.95 0.64
CA ASP A 18 2.39 -12.50 -0.10
C ASP A 18 1.42 -13.18 0.88
N PRO A 19 0.13 -12.78 0.93
CA PRO A 19 -0.86 -13.45 1.76
C PRO A 19 -0.98 -14.95 1.45
N ALA A 20 -0.74 -15.38 0.21
CA ALA A 20 -0.75 -16.79 -0.18
C ALA A 20 0.45 -17.59 0.37
N ALA A 21 1.55 -16.90 0.73
CA ALA A 21 2.72 -17.51 1.35
C ALA A 21 2.69 -17.46 2.89
N ALA A 22 1.67 -16.85 3.50
CA ALA A 22 1.57 -16.69 4.95
C ALA A 22 1.43 -18.05 5.66
N LYS A 23 2.17 -18.22 6.75
CA LYS A 23 2.06 -19.40 7.64
C LYS A 23 1.69 -18.95 9.05
N PRO A 24 0.76 -19.64 9.72
CA PRO A 24 0.49 -19.38 11.13
C PRO A 24 1.72 -19.73 11.97
N LEU A 25 1.89 -19.03 13.09
CA LEU A 25 2.87 -19.42 14.11
C LEU A 25 2.51 -20.80 14.67
N SER A 26 3.52 -21.65 14.89
CA SER A 26 3.33 -22.94 15.54
C SER A 26 2.88 -22.77 17.00
N ASP A 27 2.23 -23.80 17.55
CA ASP A 27 1.73 -23.78 18.92
C ASP A 27 2.85 -23.57 19.96
N GLY A 28 4.03 -24.15 19.71
CA GLY A 28 5.21 -23.93 20.57
C GLY A 28 5.64 -22.46 20.62
N VAL A 29 5.68 -21.78 19.46
CA VAL A 29 6.01 -20.35 19.40
C VAL A 29 4.92 -19.50 20.04
N ARG A 30 3.64 -19.82 19.82
CA ARG A 30 2.51 -19.15 20.49
C ARG A 30 2.58 -19.29 22.01
N SER A 31 2.87 -20.48 22.52
CA SER A 31 3.04 -20.73 23.96
C SER A 31 4.18 -19.92 24.55
N LEU A 32 5.33 -19.88 23.86
CA LEU A 32 6.49 -19.08 24.29
C LEU A 32 6.16 -17.58 24.37
N LEU A 33 5.46 -17.02 23.37
CA LEU A 33 5.04 -15.62 23.38
C LEU A 33 4.12 -15.29 24.56
N LYS A 34 3.18 -16.20 24.88
CA LYS A 34 2.28 -16.07 26.03
C LYS A 34 3.03 -16.09 27.36
N GLN A 35 3.97 -17.03 27.52
CA GLN A 35 4.69 -17.23 28.79
C GLN A 35 5.78 -16.19 29.05
N VAL A 36 6.54 -15.82 28.02
CA VAL A 36 7.75 -14.98 28.17
C VAL A 36 7.46 -13.50 27.93
N VAL A 37 6.65 -13.18 26.93
CA VAL A 37 6.32 -11.79 26.57
C VAL A 37 5.01 -11.34 27.25
N GLY A 38 4.20 -12.28 27.76
CA GLY A 38 2.88 -11.99 28.32
C GLY A 38 1.84 -11.64 27.25
N LEU A 39 2.11 -11.97 25.97
CA LEU A 39 1.23 -11.63 24.87
C LEU A 39 0.01 -12.55 24.84
N ALA A 40 -1.18 -12.00 25.07
CA ALA A 40 -2.44 -12.71 24.87
C ALA A 40 -2.90 -12.64 23.39
N ASP A 41 -3.75 -13.59 23.00
CA ASP A 41 -4.41 -13.52 21.69
C ASP A 41 -5.33 -12.29 21.66
N SER A 42 -5.40 -11.61 20.52
CA SER A 42 -6.27 -10.45 20.36
C SER A 42 -7.70 -10.90 20.09
N GLU A 43 -8.66 -10.37 20.85
CA GLU A 43 -10.09 -10.55 20.59
C GLU A 43 -10.62 -9.62 19.48
N GLN A 44 -9.82 -8.64 19.06
CA GLN A 44 -10.22 -7.69 18.03
C GLN A 44 -10.13 -8.35 16.64
N PRO A 45 -11.21 -8.34 15.84
CA PRO A 45 -11.15 -8.85 14.49
C PRO A 45 -10.18 -8.01 13.64
N GLU A 46 -9.54 -8.66 12.67
CA GLU A 46 -8.75 -7.96 11.66
C GLU A 46 -9.68 -7.04 10.84
N LEU A 47 -9.24 -5.80 10.60
CA LEU A 47 -10.01 -4.84 9.79
C LEU A 47 -10.11 -5.37 8.36
N ASP A 48 -11.32 -5.51 7.83
CA ASP A 48 -11.48 -5.91 6.44
C ASP A 48 -10.95 -4.77 5.54
N PRO A 49 -10.07 -5.03 4.58
CA PRO A 49 -9.65 -4.00 3.62
C PRO A 49 -10.81 -3.33 2.87
N ALA A 50 -11.97 -3.97 2.73
CA ALA A 50 -13.17 -3.38 2.15
C ALA A 50 -13.83 -2.33 3.05
N GLN A 51 -13.54 -2.35 4.36
CA GLN A 51 -14.04 -1.38 5.34
C GLN A 51 -13.11 -0.17 5.49
N VAL A 52 -11.87 -0.25 5.01
CA VAL A 52 -10.88 0.82 5.13
C VAL A 52 -11.30 2.03 4.29
N GLN A 53 -11.49 3.16 4.96
CA GLN A 53 -11.77 4.43 4.30
C GLN A 53 -10.46 5.14 3.96
N LEU A 54 -10.25 5.44 2.68
CA LEU A 54 -9.10 6.22 2.25
C LEU A 54 -9.48 7.68 2.05
N ARG A 55 -8.52 8.57 2.30
CA ARG A 55 -8.64 9.97 1.90
C ARG A 55 -8.94 10.03 0.39
N PRO A 56 -9.94 10.80 -0.07
CA PRO A 56 -10.24 10.96 -1.48
C PRO A 56 -9.01 11.44 -2.27
N SER A 57 -8.87 10.98 -3.50
CA SER A 57 -7.84 11.47 -4.42
C SER A 57 -8.07 12.96 -4.70
N ALA A 58 -7.02 13.77 -4.62
CA ALA A 58 -7.10 15.18 -5.01
C ALA A 58 -6.53 15.43 -6.42
N LEU A 59 -6.38 14.38 -7.23
CA LEU A 59 -5.90 14.49 -8.60
C LEU A 59 -6.93 15.23 -9.46
N SER A 60 -6.49 16.26 -10.19
CA SER A 60 -7.37 16.94 -11.14
C SER A 60 -7.71 16.01 -12.32
N GLY A 61 -8.84 16.23 -12.98
CA GLY A 61 -9.18 15.48 -14.20
C GLY A 61 -8.12 15.63 -15.30
N ALA A 62 -7.53 16.82 -15.43
CA ALA A 62 -6.45 17.06 -16.39
C ALA A 62 -5.18 16.25 -16.07
N ASP A 63 -4.78 16.17 -14.80
CA ASP A 63 -3.63 15.37 -14.39
C ASP A 63 -3.90 13.88 -14.52
N HIS A 64 -5.12 13.44 -14.17
CA HIS A 64 -5.59 12.07 -14.38
C HIS A 64 -5.40 11.64 -15.83
N ASP A 65 -5.91 12.43 -16.78
CA ASP A 65 -5.86 12.11 -18.20
C ASP A 65 -4.43 12.21 -18.75
N ALA A 66 -3.63 13.16 -18.26
CA ALA A 66 -2.22 13.25 -18.63
C ALA A 66 -1.42 12.01 -18.19
N LEU A 67 -1.61 11.55 -16.95
CA LEU A 67 -0.91 10.39 -16.41
C LEU A 67 -1.37 9.09 -17.05
N ALA A 68 -2.68 8.91 -17.23
CA ALA A 68 -3.26 7.76 -17.90
C ALA A 68 -2.75 7.63 -19.35
N ARG A 69 -2.53 8.74 -20.07
CA ARG A 69 -1.91 8.71 -21.41
C ARG A 69 -0.43 8.33 -21.40
N ILE A 70 0.31 8.70 -20.35
CA ILE A 70 1.75 8.37 -20.24
C ILE A 70 1.95 6.87 -20.03
N VAL A 71 1.21 6.27 -19.09
CA VAL A 71 1.41 4.87 -18.72
C VAL A 71 0.47 3.90 -19.43
N GLY A 72 -0.65 4.38 -19.98
CA GLY A 72 -1.75 3.56 -20.48
C GLY A 72 -2.80 3.33 -19.38
N THR A 73 -4.08 3.33 -19.76
CA THR A 73 -5.21 3.23 -18.80
C THR A 73 -5.16 1.97 -17.93
N GLU A 74 -4.67 0.86 -18.46
CA GLU A 74 -4.50 -0.37 -17.67
C GLU A 74 -3.40 -0.27 -16.59
N TYR A 75 -2.40 0.61 -16.78
CA TYR A 75 -1.27 0.83 -15.87
C TYR A 75 -1.53 1.95 -14.84
N PHE A 76 -2.64 2.68 -14.99
CA PHE A 76 -3.01 3.81 -14.15
C PHE A 76 -4.15 3.43 -13.22
N ARG A 77 -3.90 3.36 -11.91
CA ARG A 77 -4.84 2.80 -10.93
C ARG A 77 -5.26 3.86 -9.91
N THR A 78 -6.56 4.13 -9.82
CA THR A 78 -7.15 5.12 -8.89
C THR A 78 -8.17 4.53 -7.93
N ALA A 79 -8.48 3.23 -8.06
CA ALA A 79 -9.39 2.56 -7.15
C ALA A 79 -8.80 2.45 -5.73
N ASP A 80 -9.63 2.63 -4.71
CA ASP A 80 -9.17 2.61 -3.32
C ASP A 80 -8.48 1.31 -2.93
N ARG A 81 -8.97 0.17 -3.43
CA ARG A 81 -8.32 -1.13 -3.20
C ARG A 81 -6.86 -1.16 -3.66
N ASP A 82 -6.57 -0.59 -4.83
CA ASP A 82 -5.20 -0.53 -5.35
C ASP A 82 -4.36 0.48 -4.59
N ARG A 83 -4.93 1.64 -4.26
CA ARG A 83 -4.28 2.69 -3.47
C ARG A 83 -3.92 2.20 -2.06
N LEU A 84 -4.77 1.36 -1.45
CA LEU A 84 -4.59 0.80 -0.11
C LEU A 84 -3.35 -0.09 -0.01
N LEU A 85 -3.06 -0.88 -1.04
CA LEU A 85 -1.88 -1.75 -1.10
C LEU A 85 -0.56 -0.95 -1.11
N HIS A 86 -0.64 0.32 -1.53
CA HIS A 86 0.46 1.30 -1.54
C HIS A 86 0.26 2.47 -0.55
N ALA A 87 -0.70 2.37 0.37
CA ALA A 87 -0.94 3.36 1.40
C ALA A 87 0.16 3.28 2.46
N GLY A 88 0.98 4.33 2.57
CA GLY A 88 2.09 4.38 3.53
C GLY A 88 3.20 3.36 3.26
N GLY A 89 4.16 3.30 4.19
CA GLY A 89 5.14 2.22 4.20
C GLY A 89 4.57 0.96 4.87
N LYS A 90 5.46 0.02 5.15
CA LYS A 90 5.19 -1.13 6.03
C LYS A 90 6.13 -1.11 7.23
N SER A 91 6.51 0.06 7.76
CA SER A 91 7.22 0.11 9.04
C SER A 91 6.28 -0.29 10.19
N THR A 92 6.79 -0.69 11.35
CA THR A 92 5.95 -1.00 12.52
C THR A 92 4.94 0.12 12.83
N PRO A 93 5.32 1.43 12.82
CA PRO A 93 4.35 2.51 12.97
C PRO A 93 3.32 2.61 11.83
N ASP A 94 3.65 2.24 10.60
CA ASP A 94 2.67 2.19 9.50
C ASP A 94 1.65 1.07 9.75
N LEU A 95 2.11 -0.12 10.17
CA LEU A 95 1.22 -1.25 10.44
C LEU A 95 0.27 -0.99 11.61
N LEU A 96 0.74 -0.31 12.66
CA LEU A 96 -0.14 0.11 13.76
C LEU A 96 -1.21 1.11 13.31
N ARG A 97 -0.86 2.06 12.42
CA ARG A 97 -1.84 3.00 11.84
C ARG A 97 -2.92 2.34 11.00
N ARG A 98 -2.64 1.19 10.38
CA ARG A 98 -3.63 0.45 9.57
C ARG A 98 -4.79 -0.11 10.39
N LYS A 99 -4.64 -0.22 11.72
CA LYS A 99 -5.71 -0.62 12.64
C LYS A 99 -6.74 0.48 12.91
N ASP A 100 -6.44 1.73 12.54
CA ASP A 100 -7.36 2.86 12.68
C ASP A 100 -8.54 2.71 11.70
N THR A 101 -9.76 2.84 12.21
CA THR A 101 -11.01 2.77 11.42
C THR A 101 -11.42 4.14 10.84
N GLY A 102 -10.69 5.21 11.18
CA GLY A 102 -10.84 6.52 10.56
C GLY A 102 -10.31 6.58 9.12
N VAL A 103 -10.32 7.80 8.55
CA VAL A 103 -9.84 8.03 7.19
C VAL A 103 -8.32 7.91 7.13
N GLN A 104 -7.83 6.93 6.37
CA GLN A 104 -6.41 6.66 6.23
C GLN A 104 -5.78 7.39 5.03
N ASP A 105 -4.52 7.75 5.20
CA ASP A 105 -3.73 8.39 4.17
C ASP A 105 -3.33 7.39 3.06
N ALA A 106 -3.56 7.78 1.80
CA ALA A 106 -3.20 7.00 0.63
C ALA A 106 -2.62 7.89 -0.49
N PRO A 107 -1.87 7.30 -1.44
CA PRO A 107 -1.53 7.95 -2.71
C PRO A 107 -2.79 8.38 -3.46
N ASP A 108 -2.70 9.37 -4.35
CA ASP A 108 -3.82 9.79 -5.21
C ASP A 108 -4.08 8.80 -6.36
N ALA A 109 -3.01 8.16 -6.84
CA ALA A 109 -3.02 7.14 -7.87
C ALA A 109 -1.78 6.24 -7.73
N VAL A 110 -1.86 5.02 -8.25
CA VAL A 110 -0.76 4.06 -8.37
C VAL A 110 -0.47 3.87 -9.85
N LEU A 111 0.74 4.24 -10.26
CA LEU A 111 1.23 4.04 -11.62
C LEU A 111 2.10 2.80 -11.66
N LEU A 112 1.69 1.80 -12.42
CA LEU A 112 2.40 0.54 -12.55
C LEU A 112 3.36 0.55 -13.75
N PRO A 113 4.49 -0.18 -13.70
CA PRO A 113 5.42 -0.24 -14.83
C PRO A 113 4.81 -0.97 -16.03
N GLY A 114 5.16 -0.49 -17.24
CA GLY A 114 4.82 -1.10 -18.53
C GLY A 114 5.34 -2.53 -18.70
N GLY A 115 4.59 -3.39 -19.42
CA GLY A 115 5.05 -4.72 -19.82
C GLY A 115 6.20 -4.70 -20.86
N PRO A 116 6.84 -5.85 -21.13
CA PRO A 116 8.10 -5.93 -21.90
C PRO A 116 8.04 -5.39 -23.34
N ASN A 117 6.85 -5.34 -23.96
CA ASN A 117 6.63 -4.83 -25.32
C ASN A 117 5.96 -3.45 -25.35
N GLY A 118 5.65 -2.86 -24.20
CA GLY A 118 5.06 -1.52 -24.12
C GLY A 118 6.13 -0.46 -24.42
N GLY A 119 5.85 0.48 -25.34
CA GLY A 119 6.78 1.50 -25.83
C GLY A 119 7.35 2.50 -24.80
N GLY A 120 7.17 2.27 -23.50
CA GLY A 120 7.77 3.05 -22.42
C GLY A 120 9.19 2.59 -22.11
N ARG A 121 10.19 3.20 -22.76
CA ARG A 121 11.61 3.02 -22.39
C ARG A 121 11.89 3.61 -20.99
N ARG A 122 11.52 2.98 -19.87
CA ARG A 122 12.24 3.02 -18.57
C ARG A 122 11.79 1.86 -17.68
N ARG A 123 12.61 0.81 -17.62
CA ARG A 123 12.56 -0.25 -16.62
C ARG A 123 12.98 0.33 -15.27
N ARG A 124 12.06 0.40 -14.30
CA ARG A 124 12.26 0.42 -12.85
C ARG A 124 10.89 0.13 -12.26
N HIS A 125 10.79 -0.81 -11.31
CA HIS A 125 9.56 -1.11 -10.55
C HIS A 125 9.22 0.07 -9.62
N LEU A 126 9.07 1.27 -10.18
CA LEU A 126 8.75 2.46 -9.43
C LEU A 126 7.25 2.70 -9.58
N ALA A 127 6.49 2.19 -8.62
CA ALA A 127 5.15 2.72 -8.39
C ALA A 127 5.29 4.20 -8.02
N LEU A 128 4.96 5.11 -8.93
CA LEU A 128 4.97 6.54 -8.60
C LEU A 128 3.70 6.85 -7.80
N LEU A 129 3.87 7.12 -6.52
CA LEU A 129 2.82 7.59 -5.62
C LEU A 129 2.77 9.12 -5.69
N LEU A 130 1.76 9.66 -6.36
CA LEU A 130 1.50 11.10 -6.35
C LEU A 130 0.72 11.45 -5.07
N ARG A 131 1.11 12.57 -4.44
CA ARG A 131 0.43 13.15 -3.28
C ARG A 131 0.04 14.61 -3.57
N PRO A 132 -1.03 15.14 -2.95
CA PRO A 132 -1.43 16.52 -3.15
C PRO A 132 -0.48 17.48 -2.44
N ARG A 133 -0.30 18.65 -3.04
CA ARG A 133 0.57 19.74 -2.56
C ARG A 133 0.17 20.33 -1.20
N HIS A 134 -1.01 19.99 -0.66
CA HIS A 134 -1.55 20.59 0.56
C HIS A 134 -1.31 19.79 1.85
N CYS A 135 -0.48 18.75 1.85
CA CYS A 135 -0.02 18.14 3.11
C CYS A 135 0.99 19.07 3.83
N ARG A 136 0.48 20.01 4.64
CA ARG A 136 1.23 20.69 5.71
C ARG A 136 1.27 19.83 6.98
N GLY A 137 1.64 18.55 6.85
CA GLY A 137 1.83 17.60 7.96
C GLY A 137 3.30 17.20 8.09
N PRO A 138 3.78 16.78 9.28
CA PRO A 138 5.18 16.85 9.65
C PRO A 138 6.09 15.97 8.79
N VAL A 139 7.32 16.47 8.65
CA VAL A 139 8.46 16.19 7.73
C VAL A 139 8.90 14.72 7.48
N TRP A 140 8.15 13.71 7.92
CA TRP A 140 8.56 12.31 7.89
C TRP A 140 8.64 11.70 6.47
N TRP A 141 7.92 12.25 5.49
CA TRP A 141 7.96 11.74 4.11
C TRP A 141 9.25 12.05 3.33
N ARG A 142 10.08 13.02 3.76
CA ARG A 142 11.40 13.26 3.11
C ARG A 142 12.32 12.05 3.26
N HIS A 143 12.17 11.27 4.33
CA HIS A 143 13.05 10.14 4.60
C HIS A 143 12.76 8.92 3.70
N GLN A 144 11.53 8.74 3.20
CA GLN A 144 11.22 7.57 2.36
C GLN A 144 11.89 7.62 0.98
N ARG A 145 12.11 8.81 0.38
CA ARG A 145 12.90 8.91 -0.88
C ARG A 145 14.33 8.37 -0.72
N ARG A 146 14.87 8.36 0.50
CA ARG A 146 16.26 7.97 0.77
C ARG A 146 16.47 6.46 0.82
N TRP A 147 15.42 5.67 0.95
CA TRP A 147 15.50 4.20 1.02
C TRP A 147 15.22 3.50 -0.32
N TRP A 148 14.96 4.28 -1.38
CA TRP A 148 14.61 3.78 -2.72
C TRP A 148 15.60 4.22 -3.82
N ALA A 149 16.66 4.94 -3.44
CA ALA A 149 17.79 5.26 -4.30
C ALA A 149 18.94 4.28 -4.02
#